data_AF-A0A839QU57-F1
#
_entry.id   AF-A0A839QU57-F1
#
_cell.length_a   1.000
_cell.length_b   1.000
_cell.length_c   1.000
_cell.angle_alpha   90.00
_cell.angle_beta   90.00
_cell.angle_gamma   90.00
#
_symmetry.space_group_name_H-M   'P 1'
#
loop_
_entity.id
_entity.type
_entity.pdbx_description
1 polymer ?
#
loop_
_entity_poly.entity_id
_entity_poly.type
_entity_poly.pdbx_seq_one_letter_code
_entity_poly.pdbx_strand_id
1 'polypeptide(L)'
;MSAQSTKTSPSSFKPALPIAALALVIAVAVQLVGSLKLDIGIGMIVIFPMVWGLILGLIVSIQKFKPLGIDLQKVASALVGVAVMLLVARLAFNIGPSLPVLVKAGPALLLQEVGHLLGTVALALPLAVLLRMGKATVGATFSLDREPSFAMVSEKYGPDSDQYRGVLAMYVFGTLFGAVFITLLTSLVANWRIFDPLALAMGAGVGSGSMMAASAASIIDAYPGQEEAILGIAAVSNLITTILGVYVGIYIALPLADKFYKVLTRRQTAREVESARVAASTSSAAEIAAAETEAARLAEENKAFREKVVESSAPVHLPLWVSLSVLSVLGLATAFVAAKGFKWEVVGGYALLMALVLLGLFLGKVTRKISAIIWITTIGAYVSSPWFFAGKSLTALVSSVDFLSIATVMLTLAGLSLGKDIPLLRKIGWKIIPVGLVAITASFLLAVVIAEFALGFWG
;
A
#
# COMPACT_ATOMS: atom_id res chain seq x y z
N MET A 1 34.21 -10.50 -5.90
CA MET A 1 35.01 -9.64 -6.80
C MET A 1 34.10 -9.33 -7.99
N SER A 2 33.75 -8.11 -8.38
CA SER A 2 34.35 -6.79 -8.21
C SER A 2 33.36 -5.80 -7.57
N ALA A 3 33.88 -4.98 -6.64
CA ALA A 3 33.18 -3.81 -6.15
C ALA A 3 33.27 -2.71 -7.22
N GLN A 4 32.22 -2.53 -8.02
CA GLN A 4 32.05 -1.29 -8.77
C GLN A 4 31.55 -0.21 -7.81
N SER A 5 32.51 0.55 -7.31
CA SER A 5 32.30 1.85 -6.67
C SER A 5 31.63 2.79 -7.67
N THR A 6 30.30 2.88 -7.60
CA THR A 6 29.56 3.96 -8.25
C THR A 6 29.90 5.26 -7.53
N LYS A 7 30.67 6.11 -8.21
CA LYS A 7 31.00 7.49 -7.79
C LYS A 7 29.72 8.20 -7.33
N THR A 8 29.60 8.40 -6.02
CA THR A 8 28.59 9.26 -5.40
C THR A 8 28.88 10.71 -5.77
N SER A 9 28.04 11.32 -6.61
CA SER A 9 28.06 12.77 -6.73
C SER A 9 27.44 13.39 -5.47
N PRO A 10 27.98 14.51 -4.96
CA PRO A 10 27.44 15.14 -3.77
C PRO A 10 26.13 15.86 -4.12
N SER A 11 25.10 15.59 -3.32
CA SER A 11 24.09 16.55 -2.85
C SER A 11 23.80 17.75 -3.76
N SER A 12 22.86 17.62 -4.69
CA SER A 12 22.25 18.81 -5.30
C SER A 12 20.72 18.78 -5.14
N PHE A 13 20.14 19.93 -4.79
CA PHE A 13 18.70 20.18 -4.71
C PHE A 13 18.03 20.19 -6.11
N LYS A 14 18.85 20.31 -7.15
CA LYS A 14 18.45 20.56 -8.55
C LYS A 14 17.51 19.52 -9.16
N PRO A 15 17.69 18.19 -8.98
CA PRO A 15 16.78 17.20 -9.55
C PRO A 15 15.44 17.10 -8.81
N ALA A 16 15.37 17.51 -7.54
CA ALA A 16 14.15 17.45 -6.73
C ALA A 16 13.22 18.66 -6.96
N LEU A 17 13.78 19.82 -7.28
CA LEU A 17 13.05 21.07 -7.47
C LEU A 17 11.90 21.00 -8.51
N PRO A 18 12.07 20.47 -9.73
CA PRO A 18 10.99 20.44 -10.71
C PRO A 18 9.82 19.55 -10.26
N ILE A 19 10.11 18.41 -9.62
CA ILE A 19 9.09 17.52 -9.07
C ILE A 19 8.41 18.16 -7.87
N ALA A 20 9.16 18.81 -6.98
CA ALA A 20 8.61 19.52 -5.83
C ALA A 20 7.66 20.63 -6.26
N ALA A 21 8.05 21.46 -7.24
CA ALA A 21 7.21 22.53 -7.76
C ALA A 21 5.94 21.98 -8.43
N LEU A 22 6.07 20.94 -9.24
CA LEU A 22 4.94 20.30 -9.91
C LEU A 22 3.97 19.67 -8.91
N ALA A 23 4.49 18.94 -7.92
CA ALA A 23 3.70 18.36 -6.84
C ALA A 23 3.00 19.44 -6.02
N LEU A 24 3.67 20.57 -5.76
CA LEU A 24 3.09 21.70 -5.02
C LEU A 24 1.89 22.29 -5.76
N VAL A 25 2.04 22.57 -7.06
CA VAL A 25 0.97 23.12 -7.88
C VAL A 25 -0.22 22.17 -7.91
N ILE A 26 0.00 20.87 -8.16
CA ILE A 26 -1.07 19.88 -8.20
C ILE A 26 -1.74 19.76 -6.84
N ALA A 27 -0.96 19.59 -5.76
CA ALA A 27 -1.48 19.35 -4.42
C ALA A 27 -2.29 20.56 -3.91
N VAL A 28 -1.83 21.79 -4.15
CA VAL A 28 -2.58 23.01 -3.82
C VAL A 28 -3.85 23.12 -4.65
N ALA A 29 -3.77 22.87 -5.96
CA ALA A 29 -4.94 22.95 -6.84
C ALA A 29 -6.04 21.97 -6.42
N VAL A 30 -5.70 20.70 -6.14
CA VAL A 30 -6.70 19.71 -5.71
C VAL A 30 -7.24 19.99 -4.32
N GLN A 31 -6.41 20.55 -3.42
CA GLN A 31 -6.86 20.95 -2.09
C GLN A 31 -7.86 22.12 -2.17
N LEU A 32 -7.68 23.04 -3.14
CA LEU A 32 -8.64 24.12 -3.42
C LEU A 32 -9.95 23.61 -4.03
N VAL A 33 -9.88 22.58 -4.88
CA VAL A 33 -11.08 21.94 -5.45
C VAL A 33 -11.90 21.23 -4.37
N GLY A 34 -11.24 20.59 -3.40
CA GLY A 34 -11.92 19.89 -2.30
C GLY A 34 -12.48 18.52 -2.72
N SER A 35 -13.40 17.99 -1.91
CA SER A 35 -14.03 16.69 -2.15
C SER A 35 -15.20 16.80 -3.12
N LEU A 36 -15.27 15.90 -4.11
CA LEU A 36 -16.44 15.74 -4.97
C LEU A 36 -17.32 14.62 -4.42
N LYS A 37 -18.59 14.93 -4.16
CA LYS A 37 -19.59 13.96 -3.69
C LYS A 37 -20.50 13.58 -4.87
N LEU A 38 -20.53 12.29 -5.21
CA LEU A 38 -21.34 11.73 -6.28
C LEU A 38 -22.40 10.81 -5.69
N ASP A 39 -23.66 11.12 -5.92
CA ASP A 39 -24.77 10.22 -5.58
C ASP A 39 -25.03 9.28 -6.75
N ILE A 40 -24.88 7.97 -6.53
CA ILE A 40 -25.08 6.93 -7.54
C ILE A 40 -26.28 6.03 -7.22
N GLY A 41 -27.17 6.44 -6.31
CA GLY A 41 -28.40 5.73 -5.95
C GLY A 41 -28.21 4.51 -5.04
N ILE A 42 -27.11 3.77 -5.16
CA ILE A 42 -26.73 2.67 -4.24
C ILE A 42 -25.90 3.15 -3.03
N GLY A 43 -25.60 4.45 -2.98
CA GLY A 43 -24.80 5.10 -1.96
C GLY A 43 -24.07 6.31 -2.51
N MET A 44 -23.39 7.04 -1.62
CA MET A 44 -22.59 8.20 -1.98
C MET A 44 -21.13 7.76 -2.20
N ILE A 45 -20.53 8.18 -3.32
CA ILE A 45 -19.10 8.05 -3.58
C ILE A 45 -18.44 9.41 -3.38
N VAL A 46 -17.41 9.47 -2.54
CA VAL A 46 -16.66 10.69 -2.27
C VAL A 46 -15.25 10.58 -2.84
N ILE A 47 -14.90 11.50 -3.74
CA ILE A 47 -13.57 11.62 -4.32
C ILE A 47 -12.84 12.75 -3.61
N PHE A 48 -11.89 12.38 -2.75
CA PHE A 48 -11.11 13.32 -1.95
C PHE A 48 -9.98 14.00 -2.75
N PRO A 49 -9.48 15.17 -2.30
CA PRO A 49 -8.31 15.85 -2.89
C PRO A 49 -7.11 14.94 -3.13
N MET A 50 -6.86 14.00 -2.22
CA MET A 50 -5.76 13.04 -2.36
C MET A 50 -5.91 12.09 -3.56
N VAL A 51 -7.15 11.72 -3.91
CA VAL A 51 -7.45 10.89 -5.10
C VAL A 51 -7.28 11.74 -6.36
N TRP A 52 -7.77 12.98 -6.36
CA TRP A 52 -7.52 13.94 -7.44
C TRP A 52 -6.02 14.16 -7.66
N GLY A 53 -5.25 14.32 -6.58
CA GLY A 53 -3.81 14.50 -6.62
C GLY A 53 -3.10 13.32 -7.28
N LEU A 54 -3.49 12.09 -6.92
CA LEU A 54 -2.97 10.88 -7.58
C LEU A 54 -3.34 10.82 -9.06
N ILE A 55 -4.60 11.08 -9.42
CA ILE A 55 -5.07 11.02 -10.81
C ILE A 55 -4.36 12.08 -11.67
N LEU A 56 -4.28 13.33 -11.19
CA LEU A 56 -3.59 14.40 -11.92
C LEU A 56 -2.09 14.13 -12.00
N GLY A 57 -1.46 13.68 -10.91
CA GLY A 57 -0.06 13.25 -10.94
C GLY A 57 0.19 12.14 -11.96
N LEU A 58 -0.71 11.15 -12.01
CA LEU A 58 -0.66 10.04 -12.97
C LEU A 58 -0.78 10.56 -14.41
N ILE A 59 -1.78 11.40 -14.70
CA ILE A 59 -1.98 12.01 -16.03
C ILE A 59 -0.71 12.76 -16.46
N VAL A 60 -0.13 13.56 -15.57
CA VAL A 60 1.09 14.33 -15.85
C VAL A 60 2.31 13.42 -16.05
N SER A 61 2.40 12.29 -15.35
CA SER A 61 3.49 11.33 -15.50
C SER A 61 3.41 10.50 -16.78
N ILE A 62 2.21 10.28 -17.34
CA ILE A 62 1.96 9.42 -18.51
C ILE A 62 1.86 10.20 -19.83
N GLN A 63 1.47 11.47 -19.78
CA GLN A 63 1.22 12.25 -20.98
C GLN A 63 2.46 12.31 -21.91
N LYS A 64 2.19 12.33 -23.22
CA LYS A 64 3.21 12.27 -24.27
C LYS A 64 3.65 13.64 -24.80
N PHE A 65 2.95 14.72 -24.44
CA PHE A 65 3.20 16.05 -25.00
C PHE A 65 4.50 16.68 -24.47
N LYS A 66 4.77 16.52 -23.17
CA LYS A 66 6.01 16.94 -22.52
C LYS A 66 6.43 15.87 -21.50
N PRO A 67 6.91 14.69 -21.96
CA PRO A 67 7.11 13.53 -21.09
C PRO A 67 7.98 13.85 -19.88
N LEU A 68 7.52 13.42 -18.70
CA LEU A 68 8.28 13.57 -17.46
C LEU A 68 9.41 12.52 -17.46
N GLY A 69 10.67 12.98 -17.40
CA GLY A 69 11.83 12.09 -17.43
C GLY A 69 11.78 11.02 -16.33
N ILE A 70 12.22 9.80 -16.65
CA ILE A 70 12.15 8.64 -15.73
C ILE A 70 12.88 8.93 -14.42
N ASP A 71 14.02 9.63 -14.46
CA ASP A 71 14.76 10.00 -13.26
C ASP A 71 13.96 10.92 -12.33
N LEU A 72 13.17 11.84 -12.88
CA LEU A 72 12.28 12.70 -12.11
C LEU A 72 11.14 11.88 -11.47
N GLN A 73 10.61 10.90 -12.19
CA GLN A 73 9.60 9.99 -11.62
C GLN A 73 10.18 9.11 -10.51
N LYS A 74 11.44 8.67 -10.63
CA LYS A 74 12.15 7.97 -9.55
C LYS A 74 12.42 8.89 -8.35
N VAL A 75 12.74 10.17 -8.58
CA VAL A 75 12.84 11.18 -7.51
C VAL A 75 11.49 11.36 -6.79
N ALA A 76 10.38 11.43 -7.53
CA ALA A 76 9.04 11.46 -6.93
C ALA A 76 8.79 10.21 -6.07
N SER A 77 9.14 9.01 -6.57
CA SER A 77 9.06 7.75 -5.82
C SER A 77 9.89 7.77 -4.54
N ALA A 78 11.09 8.37 -4.56
CA ALA A 78 11.92 8.51 -3.37
C ALA A 78 11.30 9.47 -2.34
N LEU A 79 10.67 10.56 -2.80
CA LEU A 79 9.92 11.47 -1.93
C LEU A 79 8.69 10.80 -1.31
N VAL A 80 8.01 9.90 -2.03
CA VAL A 80 6.90 9.10 -1.48
C VAL A 80 7.36 8.30 -0.26
N GLY A 81 8.53 7.66 -0.33
CA GLY A 81 9.06 6.88 0.81
C GLY A 81 9.21 7.71 2.09
N VAL A 82 9.67 8.95 1.98
CA VAL A 82 9.78 9.86 3.13
C VAL A 82 8.40 10.43 3.53
N ALA A 83 7.52 10.70 2.58
CA ALA A 83 6.15 11.14 2.85
C ALA A 83 5.35 10.09 3.62
N VAL A 84 5.55 8.81 3.33
CA VAL A 84 4.98 7.69 4.10
C VAL A 84 5.45 7.72 5.55
N MET A 85 6.72 7.99 5.82
CA MET A 85 7.22 8.11 7.20
C MET A 85 6.57 9.27 7.94
N LEU A 86 6.36 10.41 7.27
CA LEU A 86 5.67 11.55 7.83
C LEU A 86 4.18 11.25 8.10
N LEU A 87 3.52 10.51 7.20
CA LEU A 87 2.16 10.04 7.40
C LEU A 87 2.06 9.08 8.60
N VAL A 88 2.97 8.11 8.70
CA VAL A 88 3.07 7.20 9.85
C VAL A 88 3.28 7.98 11.14
N ALA A 89 4.16 8.99 11.13
CA ALA A 89 4.37 9.86 12.28
C ALA A 89 3.06 10.56 12.69
N ARG A 90 2.30 11.11 11.73
CA ARG A 90 1.01 11.75 12.02
C ARG A 90 0.00 10.78 12.62
N LEU A 91 -0.08 9.56 12.09
CA LEU A 91 -1.01 8.53 12.54
C LEU A 91 -0.62 7.95 13.91
N ALA A 92 0.67 7.90 14.22
CA ALA A 92 1.15 7.42 15.52
C ALA A 92 0.58 8.25 16.69
N PHE A 93 0.30 9.54 16.46
CA PHE A 93 -0.35 10.41 17.46
C PHE A 93 -1.83 10.11 17.69
N ASN A 94 -2.49 9.34 16.81
CA ASN A 94 -3.87 8.86 17.01
C ASN A 94 -3.92 7.55 17.81
N ILE A 95 -2.81 6.81 17.86
CA ILE A 95 -2.73 5.54 18.59
C ILE A 95 -2.78 5.79 20.10
N GLY A 96 -1.99 6.75 20.60
CA GLY A 96 -1.87 7.04 22.03
C GLY A 96 -3.22 7.32 22.72
N PRO A 97 -4.01 8.30 22.26
CA PRO A 97 -5.34 8.58 22.81
C PRO A 97 -6.31 7.38 22.70
N SER A 98 -6.16 6.57 21.65
CA SER A 98 -7.01 5.42 21.36
C SER A 98 -6.60 4.14 22.12
N LEU A 99 -5.54 4.15 22.93
CA LEU A 99 -5.03 2.96 23.62
C LEU A 99 -6.10 2.21 24.45
N PRO A 100 -6.99 2.87 25.21
CA PRO A 100 -8.04 2.17 25.93
C PRO A 100 -9.01 1.41 25.01
N VAL A 101 -9.36 1.99 23.87
CA VAL A 101 -10.22 1.37 22.85
C VAL A 101 -9.49 0.21 22.19
N LEU A 102 -8.22 0.41 21.83
CA LEU A 102 -7.36 -0.59 21.19
C LEU A 102 -7.17 -1.84 22.07
N VAL A 103 -7.01 -1.67 23.39
CA VAL A 103 -6.88 -2.80 24.31
C VAL A 103 -8.14 -3.65 24.33
N LYS A 104 -9.32 -3.02 24.34
CA LYS A 104 -10.60 -3.74 24.27
C LYS A 104 -10.79 -4.41 22.90
N ALA A 105 -10.43 -3.72 21.83
CA ALA A 105 -10.50 -4.21 20.46
C ALA A 105 -9.40 -5.23 20.10
N GLY A 106 -8.43 -5.49 20.98
CA GLY A 106 -7.24 -6.31 20.70
C GLY A 106 -7.56 -7.69 20.11
N PRO A 107 -8.48 -8.49 20.68
CA PRO A 107 -8.88 -9.77 20.11
C PRO A 107 -9.49 -9.65 18.71
N ALA A 108 -10.35 -8.66 18.49
CA ALA A 108 -10.95 -8.38 17.19
C ALA A 108 -9.90 -7.99 16.15
N LEU A 109 -8.92 -7.15 16.53
CA LEU A 109 -7.80 -6.72 15.69
C LEU A 109 -6.90 -7.88 15.25
N LEU A 110 -6.76 -8.91 16.08
CA LEU A 110 -6.01 -10.13 15.71
C LEU A 110 -6.87 -11.07 14.85
N LEU A 111 -8.16 -11.20 15.16
CA LEU A 111 -9.05 -12.11 14.42
C LEU A 111 -9.35 -11.60 13.01
N GLN A 112 -9.50 -10.29 12.82
CA GLN A 112 -9.77 -9.67 11.52
C GLN A 112 -8.64 -9.92 10.49
N GLU A 113 -7.41 -10.15 10.94
CA GLU A 113 -6.27 -10.48 10.08
C GLU A 113 -6.54 -11.75 9.26
N VAL A 114 -7.31 -12.69 9.84
CA VAL A 114 -7.78 -13.88 9.15
C VAL A 114 -8.67 -13.49 7.98
N GLY A 115 -9.52 -12.47 8.13
CA GLY A 115 -10.33 -11.91 7.05
C GLY A 115 -9.50 -11.30 5.93
N HIS A 116 -8.45 -10.55 6.26
CA HIS A 116 -7.57 -9.95 5.28
C HIS A 116 -6.91 -10.99 4.36
N LEU A 117 -6.46 -12.11 4.94
CA LEU A 117 -5.70 -13.15 4.24
C LEU A 117 -6.60 -14.22 3.61
N LEU A 118 -7.65 -14.65 4.30
CA LEU A 118 -8.59 -15.62 3.75
C LEU A 118 -9.50 -15.01 2.69
N GLY A 119 -9.80 -13.71 2.77
CA GLY A 119 -10.62 -13.02 1.76
C GLY A 119 -10.03 -13.13 0.36
N THR A 120 -8.73 -12.81 0.22
CA THR A 120 -8.06 -12.89 -1.09
C THR A 120 -8.03 -14.33 -1.61
N VAL A 121 -7.73 -15.30 -0.74
CA VAL A 121 -7.69 -16.73 -1.12
C VAL A 121 -9.08 -17.27 -1.46
N ALA A 122 -10.13 -16.87 -0.74
CA ALA A 122 -11.47 -17.39 -0.93
C ALA A 122 -12.12 -16.87 -2.23
N LEU A 123 -11.92 -15.60 -2.58
CA LEU A 123 -12.63 -14.95 -3.68
C LEU A 123 -11.75 -14.61 -4.89
N ALA A 124 -10.53 -14.10 -4.67
CA ALA A 124 -9.66 -13.71 -5.79
C ALA A 124 -8.99 -14.91 -6.46
N LEU A 125 -8.63 -15.94 -5.70
CA LEU A 125 -7.98 -17.15 -6.22
C LEU A 125 -8.88 -17.90 -7.22
N PRO A 126 -10.17 -18.21 -6.94
CA PRO A 126 -11.03 -18.86 -7.92
C PRO A 126 -11.19 -18.05 -9.20
N LEU A 127 -11.29 -16.72 -9.09
CA LEU A 127 -11.36 -15.83 -10.25
C LEU A 127 -10.08 -15.88 -11.07
N ALA A 128 -8.91 -15.86 -10.45
CA ALA A 128 -7.62 -15.96 -11.13
C ALA A 128 -7.44 -17.32 -11.83
N VAL A 129 -7.93 -18.41 -11.23
CA VAL A 129 -7.99 -19.74 -11.88
C VAL A 129 -8.93 -19.71 -13.09
N LEU A 130 -10.12 -19.12 -12.95
CA LEU A 130 -11.09 -18.97 -14.04
C LEU A 130 -10.51 -18.17 -15.22
N LEU A 131 -9.75 -17.12 -14.93
CA LEU A 131 -9.03 -16.32 -15.91
C LEU A 131 -7.78 -17.00 -16.47
N ARG A 132 -7.46 -18.22 -16.01
CA ARG A 132 -6.30 -19.02 -16.44
C ARG A 132 -4.99 -18.25 -16.27
N MET A 133 -4.73 -17.76 -15.05
CA MET A 133 -3.45 -17.14 -14.70
C MET A 133 -2.35 -18.17 -14.36
N GLY A 134 -2.66 -19.47 -14.41
CA GLY A 134 -1.68 -20.53 -14.16
C GLY A 134 -1.14 -20.47 -12.74
N LYS A 135 0.14 -20.81 -12.55
CA LYS A 135 0.80 -20.82 -11.23
C LYS A 135 0.93 -19.42 -10.62
N ALA A 136 0.94 -18.35 -11.43
CA ALA A 136 0.93 -16.97 -10.96
C ALA A 136 -0.31 -16.64 -10.11
N THR A 137 -1.40 -17.41 -10.24
CA THR A 137 -2.60 -17.31 -9.40
C THR A 137 -2.25 -17.38 -7.92
N VAL A 138 -1.42 -18.34 -7.49
CA VAL A 138 -1.07 -18.52 -6.08
C VAL A 138 -0.38 -17.27 -5.56
N GLY A 139 0.64 -16.80 -6.29
CA GLY A 139 1.38 -15.61 -5.94
C GLY A 139 0.51 -14.35 -5.90
N ALA A 140 -0.37 -14.15 -6.88
CA ALA A 140 -1.18 -12.93 -6.99
C ALA A 140 -2.40 -12.86 -6.04
N THR A 141 -2.68 -13.92 -5.28
CA THR A 141 -3.95 -14.03 -4.52
C THR A 141 -3.82 -14.53 -3.10
N PHE A 142 -2.62 -14.98 -2.67
CA PHE A 142 -2.43 -15.38 -1.27
C PHE A 142 -2.40 -14.18 -0.31
N SER A 143 -2.16 -12.97 -0.82
CA SER A 143 -2.19 -11.71 -0.07
C SER A 143 -2.41 -10.53 -1.03
N LEU A 144 -2.33 -9.29 -0.51
CA LEU A 144 -2.26 -8.06 -1.34
C LEU A 144 -0.82 -7.69 -1.74
N ASP A 145 0.11 -8.63 -1.56
CA ASP A 145 1.47 -8.66 -2.11
C ASP A 145 2.31 -7.44 -1.80
N ARG A 146 2.42 -7.14 -0.51
CA ARG A 146 3.36 -6.14 0.03
C ARG A 146 4.77 -6.68 0.09
N GLU A 147 5.73 -5.81 0.35
CA GLU A 147 7.17 -6.06 0.27
C GLU A 147 7.63 -7.37 0.93
N PRO A 148 7.10 -7.79 2.11
CA PRO A 148 7.45 -9.10 2.69
C PRO A 148 7.13 -10.29 1.78
N SER A 149 6.11 -10.18 0.94
CA SER A 149 5.62 -11.23 0.02
C SER A 149 6.64 -11.60 -1.04
N PHE A 150 7.52 -10.66 -1.42
CA PHE A 150 8.62 -10.96 -2.32
C PHE A 150 9.56 -12.00 -1.71
N ALA A 151 9.98 -11.79 -0.47
CA ALA A 151 10.86 -12.73 0.22
C ALA A 151 10.19 -14.08 0.42
N MET A 152 8.93 -14.09 0.89
CA MET A 152 8.16 -15.33 1.15
C MET A 152 8.08 -16.24 -0.08
N VAL A 153 7.70 -15.68 -1.24
CA VAL A 153 7.50 -16.47 -2.46
C VAL A 153 8.83 -16.78 -3.15
N SER A 154 9.79 -15.86 -3.11
CA SER A 154 11.14 -16.08 -3.65
C SER A 154 11.85 -17.24 -2.95
N GLU A 155 11.76 -17.34 -1.62
CA GLU A 155 12.40 -18.42 -0.85
C GLU A 155 11.76 -19.78 -1.15
N LYS A 156 10.44 -19.82 -1.28
CA LYS A 156 9.71 -21.09 -1.48
C LYS A 156 9.70 -21.59 -2.92
N TYR A 157 9.52 -20.70 -3.90
CA TYR A 157 9.32 -21.07 -5.31
C TYR A 157 10.48 -20.64 -6.21
N GLY A 158 11.41 -19.82 -5.71
CA GLY A 158 12.47 -19.20 -6.50
C GLY A 158 12.04 -17.85 -7.10
N PRO A 159 12.98 -16.92 -7.29
CA PRO A 159 12.69 -15.55 -7.73
C PRO A 159 12.37 -15.44 -9.23
N ASP A 160 12.52 -16.51 -10.01
CA ASP A 160 12.18 -16.58 -11.44
C ASP A 160 10.90 -17.42 -11.70
N SER A 161 10.17 -17.75 -10.63
CA SER A 161 8.94 -18.53 -10.70
C SER A 161 7.72 -17.70 -11.14
N ASP A 162 6.74 -18.39 -11.72
CA ASP A 162 5.45 -17.79 -12.07
C ASP A 162 4.72 -17.23 -10.85
N GLN A 163 4.84 -17.91 -9.70
CA GLN A 163 4.30 -17.44 -8.43
C GLN A 163 4.90 -16.08 -8.07
N TYR A 164 6.22 -15.94 -8.14
CA TYR A 164 6.88 -14.67 -7.86
C TYR A 164 6.45 -13.57 -8.85
N ARG A 165 6.31 -13.91 -10.14
CA ARG A 165 5.71 -13.01 -11.14
C ARG A 165 4.30 -12.57 -10.75
N GLY A 166 3.48 -13.46 -10.19
CA GLY A 166 2.15 -13.15 -9.65
C GLY A 166 2.20 -12.10 -8.52
N VAL A 167 3.14 -12.26 -7.57
CA VAL A 167 3.34 -11.30 -6.47
C VAL A 167 3.72 -9.92 -7.01
N LEU A 168 4.69 -9.86 -7.93
CA LEU A 168 5.10 -8.61 -8.57
C LEU A 168 3.95 -7.95 -9.33
N ALA A 169 3.13 -8.76 -10.02
CA ALA A 169 1.96 -8.27 -10.75
C ALA A 169 0.95 -7.59 -9.83
N MET A 170 0.60 -8.25 -8.73
CA MET A 170 -0.37 -7.74 -7.76
C MET A 170 0.18 -6.55 -6.98
N TYR A 171 1.47 -6.53 -6.64
CA TYR A 171 2.13 -5.38 -6.03
C TYR A 171 2.04 -4.13 -6.92
N VAL A 172 2.40 -4.26 -8.20
CA VAL A 172 2.34 -3.16 -9.18
C VAL A 172 0.89 -2.70 -9.36
N PHE A 173 -0.06 -3.63 -9.45
CA PHE A 173 -1.48 -3.28 -9.51
C PHE A 173 -1.94 -2.51 -8.25
N GLY A 174 -1.60 -3.00 -7.06
CA GLY A 174 -2.02 -2.42 -5.78
C GLY A 174 -1.42 -1.04 -5.54
N THR A 175 -0.19 -0.80 -5.99
CA THR A 175 0.44 0.54 -5.93
C THR A 175 -0.17 1.52 -6.93
N LEU A 176 -0.56 1.06 -8.12
CA LEU A 176 -1.15 1.91 -9.16
C LEU A 176 -2.62 2.27 -8.88
N PHE A 177 -3.44 1.28 -8.55
CA PHE A 177 -4.90 1.42 -8.51
C PHE A 177 -5.50 1.26 -7.12
N GLY A 178 -4.74 0.68 -6.19
CA GLY A 178 -5.29 0.22 -4.92
C GLY A 178 -5.89 1.32 -4.06
N ALA A 179 -5.17 2.45 -3.90
CA ALA A 179 -5.66 3.57 -3.10
C ALA A 179 -6.94 4.19 -3.69
N VAL A 180 -7.00 4.35 -5.02
CA VAL A 180 -8.20 4.87 -5.70
C VAL A 180 -9.36 3.91 -5.49
N PHE A 181 -9.15 2.63 -5.74
CA PHE A 181 -10.22 1.64 -5.67
C PHE A 181 -10.75 1.47 -4.25
N ILE A 182 -9.88 1.37 -3.25
CA ILE A 182 -10.31 1.17 -1.87
C ILE A 182 -11.05 2.39 -1.32
N THR A 183 -10.69 3.62 -1.71
CA THR A 183 -11.48 4.83 -1.35
C THR A 183 -12.91 4.73 -1.87
N LEU A 184 -13.08 4.35 -3.14
CA LEU A 184 -14.40 4.21 -3.76
C LEU A 184 -15.22 3.11 -3.07
N LEU A 185 -14.60 1.95 -2.86
CA LEU A 185 -15.23 0.81 -2.19
C LEU A 185 -15.68 1.17 -0.77
N THR A 186 -14.78 1.75 0.02
CA THR A 186 -15.06 2.09 1.43
C THR A 186 -16.04 3.23 1.56
N SER A 187 -16.00 4.20 0.64
CA SER A 187 -17.01 5.27 0.58
C SER A 187 -18.40 4.69 0.35
N LEU A 188 -18.54 3.73 -0.58
CA LEU A 188 -19.80 3.04 -0.80
C LEU A 188 -20.26 2.24 0.43
N VAL A 189 -19.38 1.38 0.97
CA VAL A 189 -19.73 0.46 2.07
C VAL A 189 -20.00 1.20 3.38
N ALA A 190 -19.24 2.26 3.69
CA ALA A 190 -19.47 3.07 4.89
C ALA A 190 -20.83 3.79 4.84
N ASN A 191 -21.26 4.20 3.63
CA ASN A 191 -22.56 4.84 3.43
C ASN A 191 -23.75 3.89 3.56
N TRP A 192 -23.55 2.57 3.49
CA TRP A 192 -24.63 1.62 3.80
C TRP A 192 -25.05 1.66 5.27
N ARG A 193 -24.21 2.17 6.19
CA ARG A 193 -24.49 2.26 7.63
C ARG A 193 -24.83 0.92 8.30
N ILE A 194 -24.34 -0.19 7.73
CA ILE A 194 -24.59 -1.54 8.25
C ILE A 194 -23.51 -1.97 9.25
N PHE A 195 -22.27 -1.52 9.03
CA PHE A 195 -21.11 -1.91 9.85
C PHE A 195 -20.73 -0.79 10.82
N ASP A 196 -20.20 -1.18 11.97
CA ASP A 196 -19.57 -0.30 12.94
C ASP A 196 -18.36 0.42 12.30
N PRO A 197 -18.20 1.74 12.52
CA PRO A 197 -17.08 2.50 11.97
C PRO A 197 -15.71 1.97 12.39
N LEU A 198 -15.57 1.37 13.57
CA LEU A 198 -14.32 0.75 14.03
C LEU A 198 -14.08 -0.58 13.30
N ALA A 199 -15.12 -1.36 12.99
CA ALA A 199 -14.97 -2.55 12.14
C ALA A 199 -14.52 -2.17 10.72
N LEU A 200 -15.12 -1.12 10.14
CA LEU A 200 -14.69 -0.53 8.88
C LEU A 200 -13.23 -0.05 8.93
N ALA A 201 -12.83 0.60 10.04
CA ALA A 201 -11.47 1.05 10.27
C ALA A 201 -10.49 -0.12 10.38
N MET A 202 -10.87 -1.24 11.01
CA MET A 202 -10.04 -2.45 11.05
C MET A 202 -9.82 -2.99 9.63
N GLY A 203 -10.89 -3.14 8.85
CA GLY A 203 -10.77 -3.58 7.45
C GLY A 203 -10.03 -2.60 6.55
N ALA A 204 -9.95 -1.30 6.90
CA ALA A 204 -9.12 -0.35 6.18
C ALA A 204 -7.60 -0.65 6.30
N GLY A 205 -7.20 -1.39 7.34
CA GLY A 205 -5.82 -1.73 7.66
C GLY A 205 -5.19 -2.80 6.79
N VAL A 206 -5.33 -2.72 5.47
CA VAL A 206 -4.90 -3.73 4.49
C VAL A 206 -3.37 -3.90 4.30
N GLY A 207 -2.54 -3.39 5.21
CA GLY A 207 -1.07 -3.46 5.13
C GLY A 207 -0.45 -2.46 4.15
N SER A 208 -1.16 -1.39 3.80
CA SER A 208 -0.67 -0.31 2.94
C SER A 208 -1.07 1.05 3.47
N GLY A 209 -0.07 1.87 3.84
CA GLY A 209 -0.32 3.20 4.38
C GLY A 209 -1.14 4.10 3.43
N SER A 210 -0.93 4.00 2.13
CA SER A 210 -1.69 4.78 1.14
C SER A 210 -3.13 4.32 1.01
N MET A 211 -3.38 3.00 0.91
CA MET A 211 -4.74 2.44 0.87
C MET A 211 -5.50 2.68 2.17
N MET A 212 -4.85 2.42 3.32
CA MET A 212 -5.42 2.66 4.64
C MET A 212 -5.77 4.14 4.79
N ALA A 213 -4.91 5.05 4.34
CA ALA A 213 -5.21 6.47 4.42
C ALA A 213 -6.41 6.86 3.55
N ALA A 214 -6.45 6.33 2.33
CA ALA A 214 -7.54 6.52 1.37
C ALA A 214 -8.88 5.98 1.88
N SER A 215 -8.84 4.84 2.56
CA SER A 215 -10.00 4.16 3.13
C SER A 215 -10.50 4.86 4.40
N ALA A 216 -9.59 5.21 5.32
CA ALA A 216 -9.93 5.91 6.55
C ALA A 216 -10.60 7.26 6.26
N ALA A 217 -10.12 8.03 5.26
CA ALA A 217 -10.76 9.27 4.86
C ALA A 217 -12.23 9.08 4.43
N SER A 218 -12.53 8.03 3.66
CA SER A 218 -13.91 7.68 3.28
C SER A 218 -14.80 7.35 4.47
N ILE A 219 -14.26 6.62 5.46
CA ILE A 219 -15.00 6.23 6.66
C ILE A 219 -15.24 7.47 7.54
N ILE A 220 -14.25 8.36 7.68
CA ILE A 220 -14.36 9.60 8.46
C ILE A 220 -15.42 10.53 7.86
N ASP A 221 -15.50 10.67 6.53
CA ASP A 221 -16.55 11.49 5.91
C ASP A 221 -17.96 10.96 6.21
N ALA A 222 -18.13 9.64 6.29
CA ALA A 222 -19.38 9.03 6.72
C ALA A 222 -19.60 9.18 8.24
N TYR A 223 -18.55 9.15 9.06
CA TYR A 223 -18.61 9.17 10.53
C TYR A 223 -17.70 10.26 11.14
N PRO A 224 -18.00 11.56 10.94
CA PRO A 224 -17.09 12.65 11.30
C PRO A 224 -16.84 12.77 12.82
N GLY A 225 -17.74 12.25 13.65
CA GLY A 225 -17.59 12.27 15.12
C GLY A 225 -16.60 11.26 15.69
N GLN A 226 -16.04 10.35 14.88
CA GLN A 226 -15.16 9.26 15.34
C GLN A 226 -13.78 9.29 14.67
N GLU A 227 -13.35 10.43 14.14
CA GLU A 227 -12.11 10.55 13.38
C GLU A 227 -10.88 9.98 14.10
N GLU A 228 -10.66 10.37 15.36
CA GLU A 228 -9.48 9.94 16.11
C GLU A 228 -9.44 8.43 16.31
N ALA A 229 -10.59 7.82 16.62
CA ALA A 229 -10.73 6.38 16.81
C ALA A 229 -10.57 5.63 15.49
N ILE A 230 -11.19 6.10 14.40
CA ILE A 230 -11.05 5.49 13.06
C ILE A 230 -9.58 5.49 12.64
N LEU A 231 -8.89 6.64 12.74
CA LEU A 231 -7.47 6.73 12.38
C LEU A 231 -6.59 5.86 13.27
N GLY A 232 -6.88 5.82 14.59
CA GLY A 232 -6.14 4.98 15.53
C GLY A 232 -6.30 3.49 15.25
N ILE A 233 -7.54 3.02 15.11
CA ILE A 233 -7.86 1.61 14.79
C ILE A 233 -7.27 1.22 13.43
N ALA A 234 -7.46 2.04 12.39
CA ALA A 234 -6.94 1.76 11.06
C ALA A 234 -5.41 1.68 11.04
N ALA A 235 -4.72 2.59 11.75
CA ALA A 235 -3.27 2.59 11.85
C ALA A 235 -2.74 1.34 12.57
N VAL A 236 -3.36 0.93 13.67
CA VAL A 236 -2.96 -0.29 14.39
C VAL A 236 -3.28 -1.54 13.57
N SER A 237 -4.45 -1.62 12.96
CA SER A 237 -4.79 -2.72 12.05
C SER A 237 -3.76 -2.83 10.92
N ASN A 238 -3.44 -1.72 10.26
CA ASN A 238 -2.44 -1.70 9.20
C ASN A 238 -1.04 -2.14 9.66
N LEU A 239 -0.65 -1.79 10.89
CA LEU A 239 0.61 -2.24 11.49
C LEU A 239 0.60 -3.74 11.78
N ILE A 240 -0.51 -4.26 12.33
CA ILE A 240 -0.71 -5.70 12.57
C ILE A 240 -0.60 -6.46 11.23
N THR A 241 -1.32 -6.05 10.20
CA THR A 241 -1.27 -6.68 8.87
C THR A 241 0.15 -6.65 8.28
N THR A 242 0.90 -5.57 8.52
CA THR A 242 2.27 -5.43 8.02
C THR A 242 3.27 -6.35 8.75
N ILE A 243 3.08 -6.62 10.04
CA ILE A 243 4.01 -7.40 10.86
C ILE A 243 3.52 -8.85 11.02
N LEU A 244 2.34 -9.03 11.61
CA LEU A 244 1.74 -10.33 11.86
C LEU A 244 1.35 -11.02 10.55
N GLY A 245 0.85 -10.25 9.57
CA GLY A 245 0.45 -10.79 8.27
C GLY A 245 1.58 -11.51 7.52
N VAL A 246 2.86 -11.21 7.82
CA VAL A 246 4.00 -11.97 7.28
C VAL A 246 4.00 -13.40 7.82
N TYR A 247 3.86 -13.58 9.13
CA TYR A 247 3.85 -14.91 9.75
C TYR A 247 2.63 -15.71 9.30
N VAL A 248 1.46 -15.09 9.29
CA VAL A 248 0.23 -15.74 8.82
C VAL A 248 0.32 -16.04 7.31
N GLY A 249 0.95 -15.16 6.55
CA GLY A 249 1.27 -15.34 5.13
C GLY A 249 2.10 -16.60 4.86
N ILE A 250 3.22 -16.77 5.58
CA ILE A 250 4.13 -17.92 5.44
C ILE A 250 3.45 -19.23 5.85
N TYR A 251 2.84 -19.25 7.03
CA TYR A 251 2.39 -20.50 7.65
C TYR A 251 0.97 -20.91 7.27
N ILE A 252 0.12 -19.96 6.86
CA ILE A 252 -1.31 -20.20 6.61
C ILE A 252 -1.68 -19.83 5.18
N ALA A 253 -1.58 -18.56 4.80
CA ALA A 253 -2.18 -18.06 3.56
C ALA A 253 -1.55 -18.65 2.31
N LEU A 254 -0.21 -18.65 2.20
CA LEU A 254 0.50 -19.18 1.04
C LEU A 254 0.34 -20.71 0.88
N PRO A 255 0.48 -21.54 1.95
CA PRO A 255 0.15 -22.97 1.87
C PRO A 255 -1.31 -23.24 1.51
N LEU A 256 -2.25 -22.46 2.04
CA LEU A 256 -3.67 -22.62 1.76
C LEU A 256 -4.00 -22.26 0.31
N ALA A 257 -3.46 -21.15 -0.20
CA ALA A 257 -3.61 -20.75 -1.59
C ALA A 257 -3.08 -21.82 -2.55
N ASP A 258 -1.89 -22.38 -2.28
CA ASP A 258 -1.31 -23.46 -3.08
C ASP A 258 -2.19 -24.72 -3.10
N LYS A 259 -2.72 -25.13 -1.93
CA LYS A 259 -3.64 -26.26 -1.84
C LYS A 259 -4.95 -25.99 -2.57
N PHE A 260 -5.54 -24.81 -2.39
CA PHE A 260 -6.81 -24.46 -3.01
C PHE A 260 -6.69 -24.37 -4.53
N TYR A 261 -5.60 -23.78 -5.03
CA TYR A 261 -5.25 -23.78 -6.44
C TYR A 261 -5.21 -25.20 -7.01
N LYS A 262 -4.49 -26.11 -6.37
CA LYS A 262 -4.40 -27.53 -6.78
C LYS A 262 -5.75 -28.24 -6.78
N VAL A 263 -6.63 -27.91 -5.83
CA VAL A 263 -8.00 -28.47 -5.80
C VAL A 263 -8.80 -27.99 -7.01
N LEU A 264 -8.77 -26.69 -7.31
CA LEU A 264 -9.51 -26.11 -8.43
C LEU A 264 -8.96 -26.54 -9.80
N THR A 265 -7.65 -26.73 -9.91
CA THR A 265 -7.01 -27.16 -11.16
C THR A 265 -6.90 -28.68 -11.29
N ARG A 266 -7.27 -29.47 -10.28
CA ARG A 266 -7.11 -30.94 -10.27
C ARG A 266 -7.58 -31.63 -11.55
N ARG A 267 -8.74 -31.23 -12.09
CA ARG A 267 -9.30 -31.81 -13.32
C ARG A 267 -8.55 -31.35 -14.57
N GLN A 268 -8.05 -30.13 -14.59
CA GLN A 268 -7.22 -29.59 -15.68
C GLN A 268 -5.86 -30.27 -15.67
N THR A 269 -5.20 -30.33 -14.51
CA THR A 269 -3.93 -31.03 -14.33
C THR A 269 -4.05 -32.52 -14.61
N ALA A 270 -5.13 -33.20 -14.21
CA ALA A 270 -5.33 -34.61 -14.57
C ALA A 270 -5.47 -34.81 -16.08
N ARG A 271 -6.16 -33.90 -16.79
CA ARG A 271 -6.25 -33.95 -18.26
C ARG A 271 -4.91 -33.63 -18.92
N GLU A 272 -4.19 -32.61 -18.44
CA GLU A 272 -2.85 -32.25 -18.93
C GLU A 272 -1.84 -33.36 -18.67
N VAL A 273 -1.87 -34.00 -17.50
CA VAL A 273 -1.00 -35.14 -17.16
C VAL A 273 -1.36 -36.35 -18.00
N GLU A 274 -2.64 -36.63 -18.24
CA GLU A 274 -3.05 -37.72 -19.13
C GLU A 274 -2.62 -37.44 -20.58
N SER A 275 -2.86 -36.22 -21.08
CA SER A 275 -2.38 -35.77 -22.40
C SER A 275 -0.85 -35.80 -22.49
N ALA A 276 -0.14 -35.40 -21.43
CA ALA A 276 1.31 -35.43 -21.35
C ALA A 276 1.85 -36.85 -21.20
N ARG A 277 1.11 -37.79 -20.60
CA ARG A 277 1.49 -39.19 -20.47
C ARG A 277 1.28 -39.94 -21.78
N VAL A 278 0.17 -39.67 -22.47
CA VAL A 278 -0.07 -40.12 -23.84
C VAL A 278 1.03 -39.57 -24.75
N ALA A 279 1.30 -38.26 -24.69
CA ALA A 279 2.41 -37.64 -25.40
C ALA A 279 3.74 -38.29 -25.02
N ALA A 280 4.06 -38.47 -23.73
CA ALA A 280 5.30 -39.06 -23.24
C ALA A 280 5.53 -40.51 -23.70
N SER A 281 4.44 -41.27 -23.92
CA SER A 281 4.50 -42.63 -24.46
C SER A 281 4.82 -42.67 -25.97
N THR A 282 4.62 -41.55 -26.67
CA THR A 282 4.92 -41.35 -28.09
C THR A 282 6.04 -40.33 -28.34
N SER A 283 6.54 -39.66 -27.29
CA SER A 283 7.37 -38.48 -27.41
C SER A 283 8.81 -38.85 -27.70
N SER A 284 9.38 -38.23 -28.73
CA SER A 284 10.82 -38.34 -29.00
C SER A 284 11.64 -37.52 -27.99
N ALA A 285 12.95 -37.78 -27.89
CA ALA A 285 13.88 -36.95 -27.12
C ALA A 285 13.79 -35.44 -27.47
N ALA A 286 13.32 -35.10 -28.67
CA ALA A 286 13.13 -33.72 -29.10
C ALA A 286 11.94 -33.01 -28.40
N GLU A 287 10.90 -33.73 -27.98
CA GLU A 287 9.74 -33.12 -27.30
C GLU A 287 10.03 -32.82 -25.82
N ILE A 288 10.82 -33.68 -25.16
CA ILE A 288 11.32 -33.43 -23.80
C ILE A 288 12.25 -32.20 -23.83
N ALA A 289 13.17 -32.15 -24.80
CA ALA A 289 14.02 -30.99 -25.01
C ALA A 289 13.21 -29.71 -25.32
N ALA A 290 12.11 -29.82 -26.06
CA ALA A 290 11.22 -28.69 -26.34
C ALA A 290 10.49 -28.19 -25.08
N ALA A 291 10.01 -29.08 -24.22
CA ALA A 291 9.38 -28.70 -22.94
C ALA A 291 10.37 -28.04 -21.97
N GLU A 292 11.60 -28.56 -21.88
CA GLU A 292 12.68 -27.94 -21.10
C GLU A 292 13.07 -26.58 -21.66
N THR A 293 13.13 -26.43 -22.99
CA THR A 293 13.40 -25.16 -23.67
C THR A 293 12.29 -24.14 -23.40
N GLU A 294 11.02 -24.55 -23.42
CA GLU A 294 9.90 -23.68 -23.11
C GLU A 294 9.90 -23.24 -21.63
N ALA A 295 10.21 -24.15 -20.71
CA ALA A 295 10.36 -23.83 -19.30
C ALA A 295 11.52 -22.83 -19.07
N ALA A 296 12.65 -23.01 -19.77
CA ALA A 296 13.77 -22.08 -19.74
C ALA A 296 13.40 -20.70 -20.30
N ARG A 297 12.65 -20.66 -21.42
CA ARG A 297 12.14 -19.42 -22.02
C ARG A 297 11.22 -18.65 -21.07
N LEU A 298 10.28 -19.34 -20.42
CA LEU A 298 9.39 -18.75 -19.41
C LEU A 298 10.16 -18.21 -18.20
N ALA A 299 11.15 -18.95 -17.71
CA ALA A 299 12.02 -18.50 -16.63
C ALA A 299 12.81 -17.23 -17.02
N GLU A 300 13.29 -17.14 -18.26
CA GLU A 300 13.96 -15.95 -18.78
C GLU A 300 13.02 -14.75 -18.93
N GLU A 301 11.78 -14.97 -19.39
CA GLU A 301 10.74 -13.95 -19.44
C GLU A 301 10.39 -13.44 -18.03
N ASN A 302 10.30 -14.34 -17.05
CA ASN A 302 10.07 -14.02 -15.64
C ASN A 302 11.24 -13.22 -15.06
N LYS A 303 12.48 -13.62 -15.35
CA LYS A 303 13.69 -12.90 -14.97
C LYS A 303 13.71 -11.48 -15.54
N ALA A 304 13.45 -11.33 -16.84
CA ALA A 304 13.42 -10.04 -17.51
C ALA A 304 12.28 -9.15 -17.00
N PHE A 305 11.14 -9.73 -16.60
CA PHE A 305 10.07 -9.00 -15.95
C PHE A 305 10.49 -8.52 -14.55
N ARG A 306 11.05 -9.41 -13.72
CA ARG A 306 11.58 -9.07 -12.39
C ARG A 306 12.60 -7.94 -12.47
N GLU A 307 13.58 -8.04 -13.37
CA GLU A 307 14.62 -7.03 -13.55
C GLU A 307 14.02 -5.66 -13.87
N LYS A 308 12.98 -5.60 -14.70
CA LYS A 308 12.28 -4.34 -15.01
C LYS A 308 11.51 -3.78 -13.82
N VAL A 309 10.89 -4.64 -12.99
CA VAL A 309 10.24 -4.18 -11.74
C VAL A 309 11.29 -3.64 -10.76
N VAL A 310 12.43 -4.30 -10.62
CA VAL A 310 13.54 -3.86 -9.78
C VAL A 310 14.14 -2.55 -10.29
N GLU A 311 14.39 -2.42 -11.58
CA GLU A 311 14.92 -1.19 -12.19
C GLU A 311 13.96 -0.01 -12.04
N SER A 312 12.66 -0.27 -12.24
CA SER A 312 11.64 0.74 -12.05
C SER A 312 11.49 1.17 -10.58
N SER A 313 11.67 0.22 -9.66
CA SER A 313 11.62 0.45 -8.21
C SER A 313 12.99 0.80 -7.61
N ALA A 314 14.01 0.99 -8.44
CA ALA A 314 15.38 1.21 -7.97
C ALA A 314 15.44 2.49 -7.12
N PRO A 315 15.98 2.42 -5.89
CA PRO A 315 15.95 3.54 -4.98
C PRO A 315 16.86 4.66 -5.48
N VAL A 316 16.29 5.85 -5.66
CA VAL A 316 17.07 7.08 -5.82
C VAL A 316 17.40 7.61 -4.43
N HIS A 317 18.69 7.66 -4.10
CA HIS A 317 19.14 8.23 -2.85
C HIS A 317 19.10 9.75 -2.90
N LEU A 318 18.03 10.32 -2.36
CA LEU A 318 17.97 11.74 -2.06
C LEU A 318 18.58 12.01 -0.68
N PRO A 319 19.37 13.08 -0.51
CA PRO A 319 19.80 13.50 0.81
C PRO A 319 18.57 13.80 1.68
N LEU A 320 18.56 13.28 2.91
CA LEU A 320 17.41 13.37 3.80
C LEU A 320 16.92 14.80 4.00
N TRP A 321 17.83 15.76 4.15
CA TRP A 321 17.50 17.17 4.32
C TRP A 321 16.75 17.76 3.11
N VAL A 322 17.03 17.29 1.88
CA VAL A 322 16.31 17.73 0.68
C VAL A 322 14.87 17.21 0.72
N SER A 323 14.70 15.91 0.97
CA SER A 323 13.38 15.29 1.04
C SER A 323 12.53 15.92 2.14
N LEU A 324 13.11 16.13 3.32
CA LEU A 324 12.43 16.74 4.45
C LEU A 324 12.04 18.20 4.16
N SER A 325 12.92 19.01 3.58
CA SER A 325 12.58 20.40 3.21
C SER A 325 11.48 20.46 2.16
N VAL A 326 11.54 19.62 1.12
CA VAL A 326 10.51 19.53 0.08
C VAL A 326 9.15 19.14 0.69
N LEU A 327 9.13 18.12 1.54
CA LEU A 327 7.90 17.66 2.17
C LEU A 327 7.33 18.64 3.20
N SER A 328 8.19 19.37 3.94
CA SER A 328 7.73 20.45 4.81
C SER A 328 7.06 21.56 4.02
N VAL A 329 7.63 21.99 2.90
CA VAL A 329 7.03 23.05 2.06
C VAL A 329 5.72 22.57 1.46
N LEU A 330 5.68 21.37 0.87
CA LEU A 330 4.47 20.78 0.31
C LEU A 330 3.37 20.59 1.37
N GLY A 331 3.76 20.05 2.52
CA GLY A 331 2.87 19.78 3.63
C GLY A 331 2.28 21.06 4.24
N LEU A 332 3.12 22.05 4.55
CA LEU A 332 2.64 23.33 5.07
C LEU A 332 1.75 24.06 4.08
N ALA A 333 2.11 24.07 2.78
CA ALA A 333 1.29 24.74 1.77
C ALA A 333 -0.10 24.10 1.66
N THR A 334 -0.18 22.77 1.58
CA THR A 334 -1.47 22.06 1.53
C THR A 334 -2.26 22.20 2.83
N ALA A 335 -1.59 22.14 3.98
CA ALA A 335 -2.23 22.30 5.29
C ALA A 335 -2.77 23.72 5.50
N PHE A 336 -2.09 24.78 5.03
CA PHE A 336 -2.61 26.15 5.10
C PHE A 336 -3.82 26.36 4.20
N VAL A 337 -3.83 25.72 3.02
CA VAL A 337 -5.00 25.72 2.14
C VAL A 337 -6.17 25.01 2.82
N ALA A 338 -5.92 23.84 3.42
CA ALA A 338 -6.93 23.09 4.16
C ALA A 338 -7.47 23.87 5.37
N ALA A 339 -6.59 24.54 6.11
CA ALA A 339 -6.92 25.37 7.28
C ALA A 339 -7.56 26.73 6.91
N LYS A 340 -7.68 27.05 5.61
CA LYS A 340 -8.15 28.35 5.08
C LYS A 340 -7.41 29.56 5.66
N GLY A 341 -6.12 29.40 5.97
CA GLY A 341 -5.32 30.45 6.57
C GLY A 341 -4.03 29.96 7.20
N PHE A 342 -3.18 30.92 7.54
CA PHE A 342 -1.93 30.66 8.25
C PHE A 342 -2.19 30.52 9.75
N LYS A 343 -1.73 29.40 10.33
CA LYS A 343 -1.86 29.07 11.75
C LYS A 343 -0.51 28.58 12.29
N TRP A 344 -0.04 29.17 13.38
CA TRP A 344 1.25 28.82 13.98
C TRP A 344 1.25 27.41 14.58
N GLU A 345 0.09 26.92 14.99
CA GLU A 345 -0.11 25.58 15.52
C GLU A 345 0.24 24.52 14.46
N VAL A 346 -0.16 24.75 13.20
CA VAL A 346 0.14 23.86 12.07
C VAL A 346 1.65 23.77 11.84
N VAL A 347 2.35 24.90 11.92
CA VAL A 347 3.81 24.94 11.79
C VAL A 347 4.48 24.16 12.92
N GLY A 348 4.03 24.37 14.16
CA GLY A 348 4.52 23.64 15.32
C GLY A 348 4.26 22.13 15.24
N GLY A 349 3.06 21.74 14.78
CA GLY A 349 2.69 20.34 14.56
C GLY A 349 3.58 19.67 13.50
N TYR A 350 3.78 20.32 12.35
CA TYR A 350 4.72 19.82 11.33
C TYR A 350 6.15 19.71 11.87
N ALA A 351 6.64 20.71 12.62
CA ALA A 351 7.97 20.66 13.20
C ALA A 351 8.13 19.46 14.15
N LEU A 352 7.13 19.18 14.98
CA LEU A 352 7.10 18.02 15.88
C LEU A 352 7.10 16.69 15.12
N LEU A 353 6.27 16.57 14.07
CA LEU A 353 6.24 15.38 13.22
C LEU A 353 7.59 15.14 12.54
N MET A 354 8.23 16.20 12.04
CA MET A 354 9.55 16.12 11.41
C MET A 354 10.64 15.71 12.41
N ALA A 355 10.58 16.24 13.64
CA ALA A 355 11.48 15.81 14.71
C ALA A 355 11.30 14.32 15.04
N LEU A 356 10.07 13.82 15.09
CA LEU A 356 9.78 12.41 15.30
C LEU A 356 10.31 11.54 14.16
N VAL A 357 10.13 11.94 12.90
CA VAL A 357 10.68 11.23 11.73
C VAL A 357 12.21 11.19 11.78
N LEU A 358 12.85 12.32 12.06
CA LEU A 358 14.32 12.41 12.21
C LEU A 358 14.83 11.49 13.32
N LEU A 359 14.19 11.51 14.48
CA LEU A 359 14.54 10.66 15.61
C LEU A 359 14.36 9.18 15.27
N GLY A 360 13.24 8.81 14.65
CA GLY A 360 12.99 7.42 14.26
C GLY A 360 13.96 6.91 13.20
N LEU A 361 14.33 7.75 12.23
CA LEU A 361 15.38 7.45 11.25
C LEU A 361 16.75 7.28 11.89
N PHE A 362 17.10 8.14 12.84
CA PHE A 362 18.34 8.05 13.60
C PHE A 362 18.40 6.74 14.40
N LEU A 363 17.36 6.44 15.17
CA LEU A 363 17.28 5.22 15.97
C LEU A 363 17.26 3.95 15.10
N GLY A 364 16.58 3.98 13.96
CA GLY A 364 16.63 2.88 12.99
C GLY A 364 18.06 2.62 12.50
N LYS A 365 18.84 3.66 12.23
CA LYS A 365 20.26 3.52 11.84
C LYS A 365 21.14 3.00 12.98
N VAL A 366 20.91 3.47 14.22
CA VAL A 366 21.69 3.06 15.40
C VAL A 366 21.40 1.61 15.77
N THR A 367 20.12 1.22 15.80
CA THR A 367 19.72 -0.12 16.25
C THR A 367 19.87 -1.20 15.19
N ARG A 368 19.87 -0.84 13.89
CA ARG A 368 20.04 -1.69 12.68
C ARG A 368 19.07 -2.87 12.51
N LYS A 369 18.49 -3.38 13.59
CA LYS A 369 17.55 -4.52 13.63
C LYS A 369 16.09 -4.09 13.57
N ILE A 370 15.79 -2.87 14.03
CA ILE A 370 14.42 -2.36 14.12
C ILE A 370 14.22 -1.28 13.04
N SER A 371 13.16 -1.44 12.25
CA SER A 371 12.80 -0.48 11.20
C SER A 371 12.46 0.89 11.78
N ALA A 372 12.80 1.96 11.05
CA ALA A 372 12.47 3.33 11.44
C ALA A 372 10.95 3.54 11.64
N ILE A 373 10.12 2.84 10.87
CA ILE A 373 8.64 2.89 10.99
C ILE A 373 8.20 2.43 12.39
N ILE A 374 8.82 1.37 12.92
CA ILE A 374 8.51 0.87 14.27
C ILE A 374 8.90 1.92 15.30
N TRP A 375 10.09 2.53 15.18
CA TRP A 375 10.50 3.60 16.09
C TRP A 375 9.57 4.81 16.06
N ILE A 376 9.21 5.30 14.87
CA ILE A 376 8.28 6.42 14.68
C ILE A 376 6.94 6.10 15.35
N THR A 377 6.41 4.90 15.09
CA THR A 377 5.09 4.48 15.59
C THR A 377 5.10 4.31 17.11
N THR A 378 6.09 3.61 17.67
CA THR A 378 6.19 3.37 19.11
C THR A 378 6.43 4.66 19.89
N ILE A 379 7.36 5.51 19.45
CA ILE A 379 7.63 6.78 20.13
C ILE A 379 6.42 7.70 19.99
N GLY A 380 5.85 7.83 18.79
CA GLY A 380 4.66 8.64 18.54
C GLY A 380 3.47 8.22 19.40
N ALA A 381 3.19 6.92 19.47
CA ALA A 381 2.12 6.36 20.32
C ALA A 381 2.39 6.60 21.82
N TYR A 382 3.65 6.47 22.25
CA TYR A 382 4.02 6.71 23.64
C TYR A 382 3.88 8.20 24.03
N VAL A 383 4.44 9.12 23.24
CA VAL A 383 4.41 10.56 23.56
C VAL A 383 3.01 11.17 23.39
N SER A 384 2.13 10.53 22.62
CA SER A 384 0.71 10.90 22.52
C SER A 384 -0.19 10.17 23.54
N SER A 385 0.36 9.23 24.31
CA SER A 385 -0.43 8.45 25.27
C SER A 385 -0.93 9.32 26.44
N PRO A 386 -2.06 8.95 27.06
CA PRO A 386 -2.55 9.59 28.28
C PRO A 386 -1.56 9.55 29.45
N TRP A 387 -0.61 8.62 29.43
CA TRP A 387 0.38 8.40 30.49
C TRP A 387 1.60 9.31 30.37
N PHE A 388 1.81 9.95 29.22
CA PHE A 388 2.92 10.86 29.02
C PHE A 388 2.57 12.26 29.54
N PHE A 389 3.48 12.88 30.30
CA PHE A 389 3.24 14.14 31.00
C PHE A 389 2.81 15.30 30.09
N ALA A 390 3.25 15.31 28.83
CA ALA A 390 2.87 16.32 27.83
C ALA A 390 1.94 15.78 26.73
N GLY A 391 1.35 14.59 26.91
CA GLY A 391 0.61 13.89 25.86
C GLY A 391 -0.56 14.68 25.28
N LYS A 392 -1.36 15.33 26.14
CA LYS A 392 -2.50 16.16 25.70
C LYS A 392 -2.05 17.34 24.84
N SER A 393 -1.03 18.07 25.28
CA SER A 393 -0.53 19.26 24.57
C SER A 393 0.12 18.88 23.23
N LEU A 394 0.91 17.81 23.21
CA LEU A 394 1.54 17.33 21.97
C LEU A 394 0.49 16.81 20.97
N THR A 395 -0.52 16.07 21.47
CA THR A 395 -1.62 15.58 20.62
C THR A 395 -2.45 16.72 20.06
N ALA A 396 -2.78 17.74 20.86
CA ALA A 396 -3.49 18.93 20.40
C ALA A 396 -2.68 19.73 19.35
N LEU A 397 -1.36 19.78 19.49
CA LEU A 397 -0.51 20.42 18.49
C LEU A 397 -0.51 19.64 17.17
N VAL A 398 -0.42 18.30 17.22
CA VAL A 398 -0.42 17.45 16.03
C VAL A 398 -1.80 17.36 15.38
N SER A 399 -2.90 17.43 16.16
CA SER A 399 -4.26 17.41 15.62
C SER A 399 -4.58 18.63 14.76
N SER A 400 -3.86 19.74 14.95
CA SER A 400 -3.91 20.90 14.04
C SER A 400 -3.40 20.59 12.62
N VAL A 401 -2.59 19.55 12.46
CA VAL A 401 -2.11 19.08 11.16
C VAL A 401 -3.14 18.12 10.58
N ASP A 402 -3.84 18.58 9.56
CA ASP A 402 -4.82 17.80 8.83
C ASP A 402 -4.18 16.56 8.17
N PHE A 403 -4.74 15.39 8.46
CA PHE A 403 -4.27 14.12 7.93
C PHE A 403 -4.48 14.02 6.40
N LEU A 404 -5.60 14.55 5.88
CA LEU A 404 -5.87 14.55 4.44
C LEU A 404 -4.81 15.34 3.67
N SER A 405 -4.31 16.45 4.23
CA SER A 405 -3.26 17.27 3.61
C SER A 405 -1.96 16.49 3.38
N ILE A 406 -1.49 15.74 4.38
CA ILE A 406 -0.30 14.88 4.22
C ILE A 406 -0.58 13.77 3.20
N ALA A 407 -1.76 13.15 3.26
CA ALA A 407 -2.17 12.11 2.32
C ALA A 407 -2.24 12.64 0.88
N THR A 408 -2.72 13.86 0.67
CA THR A 408 -2.77 14.54 -0.63
C THR A 408 -1.38 14.75 -1.21
N VAL A 409 -0.42 15.22 -0.40
CA VAL A 409 0.98 15.37 -0.84
C VAL A 409 1.57 14.01 -1.23
N MET A 410 1.42 13.01 -0.37
CA MET A 410 1.94 11.66 -0.61
C MET A 410 1.36 11.05 -1.89
N LEU A 411 0.04 11.10 -2.07
CA LEU A 411 -0.64 10.51 -3.22
C LEU A 411 -0.37 11.30 -4.52
N THR A 412 -0.18 12.61 -4.46
CA THR A 412 0.25 13.41 -5.60
C THR A 412 1.65 13.00 -6.07
N LEU A 413 2.60 12.85 -5.13
CA LEU A 413 3.95 12.35 -5.44
C LEU A 413 3.91 10.91 -5.96
N ALA A 414 3.03 10.06 -5.40
CA ALA A 414 2.81 8.72 -5.91
C ALA A 414 2.34 8.77 -7.36
N GLY A 415 1.29 9.52 -7.67
CA GLY A 415 0.79 9.74 -9.04
C GLY A 415 1.90 10.18 -10.01
N LEU A 416 2.71 11.16 -9.63
CA LEU A 416 3.83 11.65 -10.43
C LEU A 416 4.93 10.59 -10.67
N SER A 417 5.03 9.60 -9.79
CA SER A 417 5.99 8.50 -9.91
C SER A 417 5.47 7.31 -10.72
N LEU A 418 4.16 7.18 -10.96
CA LEU A 418 3.55 5.96 -11.53
C LEU A 418 3.79 5.77 -13.04
N GLY A 419 4.10 6.84 -13.78
CA GLY A 419 4.28 6.77 -15.24
C GLY A 419 5.34 5.76 -15.68
N LYS A 420 6.41 5.59 -14.90
CA LYS A 420 7.51 4.63 -15.11
C LYS A 420 7.05 3.17 -15.00
N ASP A 421 5.97 2.92 -14.26
CA ASP A 421 5.43 1.59 -13.97
C ASP A 421 4.34 1.15 -14.96
N ILE A 422 3.82 2.07 -15.79
CA ILE A 422 2.80 1.75 -16.81
C ILE A 422 3.26 0.68 -17.83
N PRO A 423 4.52 0.70 -18.33
CA PRO A 423 5.01 -0.39 -19.16
C PRO A 423 4.99 -1.76 -18.46
N LEU A 424 5.16 -1.80 -17.13
CA LEU A 424 5.08 -3.04 -16.35
C LEU A 424 3.64 -3.53 -16.30
N LEU A 425 2.67 -2.64 -16.05
CA LEU A 425 1.24 -2.99 -16.06
C LEU A 425 0.81 -3.63 -17.39
N ARG A 426 1.27 -3.06 -18.52
CA ARG A 426 0.98 -3.63 -19.85
C ARG A 426 1.55 -5.05 -20.03
N LYS A 427 2.67 -5.37 -19.38
CA LYS A 427 3.30 -6.70 -19.44
C LYS A 427 2.70 -7.73 -18.50
N ILE A 428 2.11 -7.28 -17.39
CA ILE A 428 1.42 -8.15 -16.43
C ILE A 428 0.17 -8.76 -17.08
N GLY A 429 -0.48 -8.02 -17.98
CA GLY A 429 -1.68 -8.43 -18.69
C GLY A 429 -2.96 -8.01 -17.96
N TRP A 430 -4.05 -7.84 -18.71
CA TRP A 430 -5.30 -7.28 -18.20
C TRP A 430 -5.95 -8.11 -17.08
N LYS A 431 -5.64 -9.41 -17.00
CA LYS A 431 -6.23 -10.36 -16.03
C LYS A 431 -5.96 -9.96 -14.57
N ILE A 432 -4.85 -9.28 -14.29
CA ILE A 432 -4.54 -8.83 -12.92
C ILE A 432 -5.53 -7.79 -12.41
N ILE A 433 -6.14 -7.01 -13.30
CA ILE A 433 -7.03 -5.91 -12.92
C ILE A 433 -8.27 -6.44 -12.17
N PRO A 434 -9.11 -7.30 -12.77
CA PRO A 434 -10.27 -7.83 -12.06
C PRO A 434 -9.88 -8.67 -10.83
N VAL A 435 -8.77 -9.42 -10.88
CA VAL A 435 -8.29 -10.21 -9.74
C VAL A 435 -7.87 -9.32 -8.57
N GLY A 436 -7.12 -8.26 -8.84
CA GLY A 436 -6.67 -7.34 -7.81
C GLY A 436 -7.81 -6.51 -7.22
N LEU A 437 -8.81 -6.11 -8.03
CA LEU A 437 -10.02 -5.48 -7.52
C LEU A 437 -10.78 -6.42 -6.57
N VAL A 438 -10.98 -7.69 -6.96
CA VAL A 438 -11.63 -8.68 -6.09
C VAL A 438 -10.78 -8.98 -4.86
N ALA A 439 -9.46 -9.03 -4.97
CA ALA A 439 -8.57 -9.24 -3.83
C ALA A 439 -8.71 -8.12 -2.79
N ILE A 440 -8.66 -6.85 -3.23
CA ILE A 440 -8.85 -5.70 -2.33
C ILE A 440 -10.25 -5.74 -1.70
N THR A 441 -11.29 -5.97 -2.51
CA THR A 441 -12.66 -6.05 -2.01
C THR A 441 -12.84 -7.15 -0.99
N ALA A 442 -12.35 -8.35 -1.28
CA ALA A 442 -12.48 -9.50 -0.41
C ALA A 442 -11.69 -9.32 0.89
N SER A 443 -10.45 -8.82 0.79
CA SER A 443 -9.62 -8.53 1.95
C SER A 443 -10.29 -7.50 2.87
N PHE A 444 -10.81 -6.40 2.30
CA PHE A 444 -11.53 -5.38 3.06
C PHE A 444 -12.82 -5.95 3.67
N LEU A 445 -13.74 -6.46 2.86
CA LEU A 445 -15.07 -6.86 3.33
C LEU A 445 -15.04 -8.01 4.32
N LEU A 446 -14.21 -9.05 4.12
CA LEU A 446 -14.17 -10.16 5.07
C LEU A 446 -13.50 -9.73 6.38
N ALA A 447 -12.49 -8.86 6.35
CA ALA A 447 -11.92 -8.28 7.56
C ALA A 447 -12.96 -7.45 8.32
N VAL A 448 -13.75 -6.61 7.62
CA VAL A 448 -14.85 -5.84 8.23
C VAL A 448 -15.89 -6.77 8.85
N VAL A 449 -16.34 -7.80 8.14
CA VAL A 449 -17.35 -8.74 8.65
C VAL A 449 -16.85 -9.46 9.90
N ILE A 450 -15.60 -9.96 9.89
CA ILE A 450 -15.02 -10.63 11.06
C ILE A 450 -14.83 -9.65 12.21
N ALA A 451 -14.37 -8.42 11.93
CA ALA A 451 -14.22 -7.37 12.93
C ALA A 451 -15.57 -6.99 13.55
N GLU A 452 -16.64 -6.88 12.75
CA GLU A 452 -18.01 -6.59 13.21
C GLU A 452 -18.49 -7.65 14.19
N PHE A 453 -18.38 -8.92 13.80
CA PHE A 453 -18.75 -10.02 14.69
C PHE A 453 -17.89 -10.02 15.95
N ALA A 454 -16.58 -9.87 15.81
CA ALA A 454 -15.66 -9.86 16.95
C ALA A 454 -15.96 -8.72 17.92
N LEU A 455 -16.18 -7.50 17.42
CA LEU A 455 -16.57 -6.35 18.23
C LEU A 455 -17.95 -6.56 18.87
N GLY A 456 -18.92 -7.18 18.18
CA GLY A 456 -20.22 -7.52 18.76
C GLY A 456 -20.17 -8.60 19.84
N PHE A 457 -19.22 -9.54 19.76
CA PHE A 457 -19.00 -10.59 20.77
C PHE A 457 -18.19 -10.12 21.97
N TRP A 458 -17.30 -9.14 21.80
CA TRP A 458 -16.40 -8.62 22.84
C TRP A 458 -16.68 -7.18 23.31
N GLY A 459 -17.69 -6.53 22.73
CA GLY A 459 -18.09 -5.14 22.97
C GLY A 459 -19.08 -4.94 24.10
#